data_AF-A0AAV5WFQ5-F1
#
_entry.id   AF-A0AAV5WFQ5-F1
#
_cell.length_a   1.000
_cell.length_b   1.000
_cell.length_c   1.000
_cell.angle_alpha   90.00
_cell.angle_beta   90.00
_cell.angle_gamma   90.00
#
_symmetry.space_group_name_H-M   'P 1'
#
loop_
_entity.id
_entity.type
_entity.pdbx_description
1 polymer ?
#
loop_
_entity_poly.entity_id
_entity_poly.type
_entity_poly.pdbx_seq_one_letter_code
_entity_poly.pdbx_strand_id
1 'polypeptide(L)'
;EEKNGPPAKKGKIEKIEKKKEMECPLCTVDHKRKRRYTSVNALINHLRFNHRTTPAEAGIKFRCACGHTSACARHNSSGCSVVNFTVIHEKKMGVKCILCKTMMTSLSSYTAHLRTAHSTKIDKTGSHLLCSCGVKVVSEWTAKKHMMICDERQFRVQKVDED
;
A
#
# COMPACT_ATOMS: atom_id res chain seq x y z
N GLU A 1 7.73 52.16 49.05
CA GLU A 1 7.94 51.89 47.61
C GLU A 1 7.43 50.49 47.28
N GLU A 2 6.16 50.38 46.90
CA GLU A 2 5.53 49.12 46.48
C GLU A 2 5.86 48.83 45.02
N LYS A 3 6.58 47.72 44.77
CA LYS A 3 6.95 47.26 43.43
C LYS A 3 5.80 46.45 42.82
N ASN A 4 4.99 47.11 42.00
CA ASN A 4 3.96 46.45 41.16
C ASN A 4 4.63 45.52 40.13
N GLY A 5 4.55 44.21 40.38
CA GLY A 5 5.02 43.18 39.45
C GLY A 5 4.11 43.04 38.22
N PRO A 6 4.67 42.73 37.03
CA PRO A 6 3.88 42.67 35.79
C PRO A 6 2.89 41.49 35.80
N PRO A 7 1.69 41.67 35.22
CA PRO A 7 0.64 40.66 35.22
C PRO A 7 1.03 39.42 34.39
N ALA A 8 0.83 38.25 34.97
CA ALA A 8 1.08 36.96 34.33
C ALA A 8 0.22 36.79 33.07
N LYS A 9 0.87 36.51 31.93
CA LYS A 9 0.21 36.25 30.66
C LYS A 9 -0.54 34.91 30.75
N LYS A 10 -1.88 34.95 30.74
CA LYS A 10 -2.73 33.76 30.63
C LYS A 10 -2.52 33.12 29.25
N GLY A 11 -1.79 32.00 29.20
CA GLY A 11 -1.57 31.22 27.99
C GLY A 11 -2.90 30.67 27.44
N LYS A 12 -3.13 30.88 26.14
CA LYS A 12 -4.26 30.29 25.41
C LYS A 12 -4.09 28.77 25.40
N ILE A 13 -5.02 28.03 26.01
CA ILE A 13 -5.05 26.57 25.91
C ILE A 13 -5.52 26.23 24.49
N GLU A 14 -4.59 25.86 23.61
CA GLU A 14 -4.92 25.32 22.28
C GLU A 14 -5.65 23.98 22.44
N LYS A 15 -6.81 23.86 21.78
CA LYS A 15 -7.57 22.60 21.74
C LYS A 15 -6.72 21.54 21.04
N ILE A 16 -6.31 20.52 21.78
CA ILE A 16 -5.64 19.35 21.22
C ILE A 16 -6.64 18.61 20.32
N GLU A 17 -6.46 18.67 19.01
CA GLU A 17 -7.24 17.86 18.07
C GLU A 17 -7.02 16.37 18.36
N LYS A 18 -8.11 15.62 18.54
CA LYS A 18 -8.04 14.17 18.75
C LYS A 18 -7.45 13.51 17.49
N LYS A 19 -6.37 12.75 17.68
CA LYS A 19 -5.76 11.92 16.62
C LYS A 19 -6.81 10.98 16.04
N LYS A 20 -6.96 10.98 14.72
CA LYS A 20 -7.84 10.04 14.02
C LYS A 20 -7.26 8.63 14.11
N GLU A 21 -8.06 7.70 14.63
CA GLU A 21 -7.70 6.30 14.72
C GLU A 21 -7.95 5.59 13.37
N MET A 22 -7.09 4.64 13.02
CA MET A 22 -7.21 3.80 11.83
C MET A 22 -7.79 2.43 12.18
N GLU A 23 -8.61 1.86 11.30
CA GLU A 23 -9.18 0.53 11.46
C GLU A 23 -8.60 -0.45 10.44
N CYS A 24 -8.44 -1.71 10.82
CA CYS A 24 -8.03 -2.76 9.89
C CYS A 24 -9.25 -3.26 9.09
N PRO A 25 -9.25 -3.16 7.73
CA PRO A 25 -10.39 -3.58 6.93
C PRO A 25 -10.52 -5.10 6.80
N LEU A 26 -9.48 -5.87 7.13
CA LEU A 26 -9.49 -7.34 7.09
C LEU A 26 -10.01 -7.97 8.40
N CYS A 27 -10.13 -7.18 9.46
CA CYS A 27 -10.71 -7.63 10.72
C CYS A 27 -12.24 -7.50 10.65
N THR A 28 -12.90 -8.42 9.94
CA THR A 28 -14.37 -8.47 9.89
C THR A 28 -14.91 -9.75 10.51
N VAL A 29 -15.89 -9.59 11.40
CA VAL A 29 -16.82 -10.60 11.94
C VAL A 29 -16.33 -11.45 13.12
N ASP A 30 -15.20 -12.17 13.07
CA ASP A 30 -14.85 -13.12 14.16
C ASP A 30 -13.99 -12.53 15.29
N HIS A 31 -13.28 -11.42 15.03
CA HIS A 31 -12.57 -10.70 16.06
C HIS A 31 -13.53 -9.72 16.73
N LYS A 32 -14.08 -10.11 17.89
CA LYS A 32 -15.09 -9.40 18.71
C LYS A 32 -14.87 -7.89 18.98
N ARG A 33 -13.79 -7.26 18.52
CA ARG A 33 -13.59 -5.80 18.56
C ARG A 33 -12.84 -5.32 17.31
N LYS A 34 -13.39 -4.31 16.63
CA LYS A 34 -12.65 -3.49 15.65
C LYS A 34 -11.43 -2.91 16.35
N ARG A 35 -10.25 -3.42 16.04
CA ARG A 35 -9.01 -2.88 16.59
C ARG A 35 -8.72 -1.54 15.91
N ARG A 36 -8.45 -0.54 16.73
CA ARG A 36 -8.09 0.80 16.33
C ARG A 36 -6.60 1.02 16.54
N TYR A 37 -5.97 1.71 15.61
CA TYR A 37 -4.53 1.93 15.57
C TYR A 37 -4.24 3.43 15.52
N THR A 38 -3.31 3.86 16.37
CA THR A 38 -2.88 5.27 16.46
C THR A 38 -1.71 5.60 15.53
N SER A 39 -1.13 4.61 14.84
CA SER A 39 -0.04 4.79 13.90
C SER A 39 -0.08 3.80 12.73
N VAL A 40 0.47 4.22 11.59
CA VAL A 40 0.54 3.39 10.37
C VAL A 40 1.37 2.13 10.65
N ASN A 41 2.49 2.25 11.36
CA ASN A 41 3.35 1.10 11.71
C ASN A 41 2.62 0.06 12.57
N ALA A 42 1.80 0.48 13.53
CA ALA A 42 1.02 -0.44 14.36
C ALA A 42 0.03 -1.26 13.51
N LEU A 43 -0.64 -0.60 12.55
CA LEU A 43 -1.54 -1.27 11.61
C LEU A 43 -0.78 -2.20 10.66
N ILE A 44 0.38 -1.78 10.12
CA ILE A 44 1.24 -2.64 9.28
C ILE A 44 1.67 -3.90 10.03
N ASN A 45 2.15 -3.75 11.26
CA ASN A 45 2.55 -4.90 12.07
C ASN A 45 1.37 -5.82 12.36
N HIS A 46 0.20 -5.25 12.65
CA HIS A 46 -1.01 -6.04 12.82
C HIS A 46 -1.34 -6.89 11.56
N LEU A 47 -1.30 -6.30 10.36
CA LEU A 47 -1.52 -7.01 9.11
C LEU A 47 -0.54 -8.17 8.93
N ARG A 48 0.75 -7.96 9.24
CA ARG A 48 1.78 -8.99 9.13
C ARG A 48 1.55 -10.14 10.09
N PHE A 49 1.28 -9.86 11.37
CA PHE A 49 1.18 -10.90 12.39
C PHE A 49 -0.17 -11.61 12.42
N ASN A 50 -1.27 -10.89 12.18
CA ASN A 50 -2.63 -11.44 12.34
C ASN A 50 -3.20 -11.94 11.01
N HIS A 51 -2.82 -11.31 9.89
CA HIS A 51 -3.34 -11.66 8.56
C HIS A 51 -2.28 -12.25 7.64
N ARG A 52 -1.02 -12.37 8.08
CA ARG A 52 0.12 -12.84 7.27
C ARG A 52 0.20 -12.14 5.91
N THR A 53 -0.07 -10.84 5.91
CA THR A 53 -0.14 -10.03 4.68
C THR A 53 0.52 -8.67 4.87
N THR A 54 0.85 -8.00 3.77
CA THR A 54 1.30 -6.61 3.74
C THR A 54 0.17 -5.67 3.31
N PRO A 55 0.25 -4.34 3.57
CA PRO A 55 -0.75 -3.39 3.07
C PRO A 55 -0.93 -3.49 1.56
N ALA A 56 0.17 -3.51 0.80
CA ALA A 56 0.14 -3.68 -0.65
C ALA A 56 -0.53 -4.99 -1.06
N GLU A 57 -0.33 -6.08 -0.31
CA GLU A 57 -0.96 -7.38 -0.58
C GLU A 57 -2.44 -7.46 -0.19
N ALA A 58 -2.86 -6.64 0.77
CA ALA A 58 -4.24 -6.52 1.19
C ALA A 58 -5.05 -5.50 0.37
N GLY A 59 -4.42 -4.81 -0.60
CA GLY A 59 -5.07 -3.70 -1.31
C GLY A 59 -5.28 -2.48 -0.41
N ILE A 60 -4.44 -2.31 0.61
CA ILE A 60 -4.50 -1.21 1.57
C ILE A 60 -3.44 -0.17 1.23
N LYS A 61 -3.86 1.08 1.09
CA LYS A 61 -3.01 2.27 1.03
C LYS A 61 -3.30 3.20 2.19
N PHE A 62 -2.32 4.01 2.56
CA PHE A 62 -2.44 5.05 3.57
C PHE A 62 -2.39 6.41 2.89
N ARG A 63 -3.44 7.21 3.04
CA ARG A 63 -3.46 8.60 2.56
C ARG A 63 -3.22 9.54 3.73
N CYS A 64 -2.11 10.26 3.66
CA CYS A 64 -1.81 11.36 4.57
C CYS A 64 -2.75 12.54 4.30
N ALA A 65 -3.06 13.34 5.32
CA ALA A 65 -3.86 14.55 5.15
C ALA A 65 -3.20 15.61 4.26
N CYS A 66 -1.89 15.52 3.97
CA CYS A 66 -1.23 16.33 2.93
C CYS A 66 -1.62 15.91 1.49
N GLY A 67 -2.40 14.84 1.32
CA GLY A 67 -2.82 14.29 0.02
C GLY A 67 -1.95 13.15 -0.49
N HIS A 68 -0.75 12.97 0.04
CA HIS A 68 0.14 11.89 -0.39
C HIS A 68 -0.43 10.52 -0.01
N THR A 69 -0.39 9.58 -0.95
CA THR A 69 -0.89 8.21 -0.75
C THR A 69 0.26 7.21 -0.94
N SER A 70 0.50 6.34 0.05
CA SER A 70 1.55 5.32 0.00
C SER A 70 1.10 4.01 0.61
N ALA A 71 1.69 2.89 0.19
CA ALA A 71 1.51 1.58 0.80
C ALA A 71 2.45 1.35 2.01
N CYS A 72 3.31 2.31 2.35
CA CYS A 72 4.26 2.19 3.45
C CYS A 72 4.27 3.43 4.37
N ALA A 73 4.86 3.30 5.56
CA ALA A 73 4.95 4.38 6.55
C ALA A 73 6.05 5.42 6.25
N ARG A 74 6.77 5.28 5.14
CA ARG A 74 8.01 6.04 4.87
C ARG A 74 7.76 7.54 4.66
N HIS A 75 6.53 7.92 4.31
CA HIS A 75 6.12 9.32 4.16
C HIS A 75 6.31 10.16 5.45
N ASN A 76 6.16 9.56 6.64
CA ASN A 76 6.44 10.28 7.90
C ASN A 76 7.92 10.60 8.07
N SER A 77 8.81 9.77 7.53
CA SER A 77 10.26 9.97 7.64
C SER A 77 10.79 11.06 6.70
N SER A 78 10.03 11.44 5.67
CA SER A 78 10.43 12.45 4.68
C SER A 78 10.04 13.88 5.04
N GLY A 79 9.78 14.17 6.32
CA GLY A 79 9.50 15.54 6.79
C GLY A 79 8.05 15.99 6.71
N CYS A 80 7.09 15.08 6.51
CA CYS A 80 5.68 15.43 6.63
C CYS A 80 5.30 15.59 8.12
N SER A 81 4.96 16.80 8.55
CA SER A 81 4.51 17.10 9.92
C SER A 81 3.08 16.64 10.21
N VAL A 82 2.34 16.23 9.16
CA VAL A 82 0.94 15.82 9.26
C VAL A 82 0.84 14.36 9.71
N VAL A 83 0.41 14.16 10.96
CA VAL A 83 0.30 12.83 11.58
C VAL A 83 -1.00 12.09 11.28
N ASN A 84 -1.92 12.71 10.54
CA ASN A 84 -3.24 12.15 10.26
C ASN A 84 -3.22 11.31 8.97
N PHE A 85 -3.51 10.01 9.11
CA PHE A 85 -3.61 9.06 8.01
C PHE A 85 -5.02 8.48 7.93
N THR A 86 -5.46 8.25 6.71
CA THR A 86 -6.70 7.52 6.40
C THR A 86 -6.35 6.24 5.67
N VAL A 87 -7.04 5.16 6.02
CA VAL A 87 -6.88 3.85 5.37
C VAL A 87 -7.78 3.84 4.14
N ILE A 88 -7.19 3.59 2.97
CA ILE A 88 -7.90 3.43 1.71
C ILE A 88 -7.80 1.96 1.32
N HIS A 89 -8.94 1.34 1.06
CA HIS A 89 -9.00 0.00 0.52
C HIS A 89 -9.24 0.09 -0.99
N GLU A 90 -8.23 -0.24 -1.76
CA GLU A 90 -8.31 -0.37 -3.21
C GLU A 90 -8.52 -1.84 -3.56
N LYS A 91 -9.49 -2.09 -4.46
CA LYS A 91 -9.61 -3.42 -5.07
C LYS A 91 -8.32 -3.72 -5.81
N LYS A 92 -7.60 -4.74 -5.36
CA LYS A 92 -6.46 -5.26 -6.10
C LYS A 92 -6.95 -5.77 -7.45
N MET A 93 -6.44 -5.18 -8.51
CA MET A 93 -6.54 -5.78 -9.83
C MET A 93 -5.57 -6.96 -9.86
N GLY A 94 -6.12 -8.18 -9.78
CA GLY A 94 -5.33 -9.38 -9.99
C GLY A 94 -4.75 -9.41 -11.41
N VAL A 95 -3.69 -10.17 -11.60
CA VAL A 95 -3.07 -10.38 -12.91
C VAL A 95 -3.77 -11.55 -13.59
N LYS A 96 -4.46 -11.28 -14.69
CA LYS A 96 -5.18 -12.31 -15.46
C LYS A 96 -4.21 -13.09 -16.35
N CYS A 97 -4.22 -14.42 -16.25
CA CYS A 97 -3.47 -15.29 -17.15
C CYS A 97 -3.93 -15.08 -18.59
N ILE A 98 -2.99 -14.87 -19.50
CA ILE A 98 -3.34 -14.63 -20.91
C ILE A 98 -3.84 -15.89 -21.61
N LEU A 99 -3.35 -17.06 -21.18
CA LEU A 99 -3.62 -18.37 -21.78
C LEU A 99 -4.93 -18.98 -21.26
N CYS A 100 -5.12 -19.08 -19.95
CA CYS A 100 -6.31 -19.72 -19.36
C CYS A 100 -7.28 -18.78 -18.64
N LYS A 101 -7.02 -17.47 -18.61
CA LYS A 101 -7.87 -16.44 -17.98
C LYS A 101 -8.04 -16.54 -16.46
N THR A 102 -7.35 -17.46 -15.78
CA THR A 102 -7.26 -17.51 -14.31
C THR A 102 -6.74 -16.20 -13.73
N MET A 103 -7.29 -15.77 -12.59
CA MET A 103 -6.89 -14.54 -11.91
C MET A 103 -5.90 -14.84 -10.79
N MET A 104 -4.77 -14.13 -10.77
CA MET A 104 -3.73 -14.29 -9.76
C MET A 104 -3.59 -13.03 -8.93
N THR A 105 -3.41 -13.17 -7.61
CA THR A 105 -3.41 -12.04 -6.66
C THR A 105 -2.09 -11.27 -6.61
N SER A 106 -1.03 -11.85 -7.20
CA SER A 106 0.31 -11.28 -7.23
C SER A 106 1.07 -11.67 -8.51
N LEU A 107 2.12 -10.89 -8.81
CA LEU A 107 3.02 -11.20 -9.88
C LEU A 107 3.76 -12.54 -9.69
N SER A 108 4.22 -12.84 -8.48
CA SER A 108 4.89 -14.11 -8.18
C SER A 108 3.96 -15.31 -8.40
N SER A 109 2.69 -15.21 -7.98
CA SER A 109 1.71 -16.25 -8.28
C SER A 109 1.41 -16.37 -9.76
N TYR A 110 1.45 -15.26 -10.51
CA TYR A 110 1.28 -15.26 -11.95
C TYR A 110 2.44 -15.97 -12.66
N THR A 111 3.69 -15.68 -12.30
CA THR A 111 4.85 -16.32 -12.94
C THR A 111 4.97 -17.79 -12.56
N ALA A 112 4.66 -18.15 -11.32
CA ALA A 112 4.55 -19.55 -10.89
C ALA A 112 3.48 -20.29 -11.71
N HIS A 113 2.30 -19.70 -11.87
CA HIS A 113 1.20 -20.25 -12.66
C HIS A 113 1.59 -20.50 -14.12
N LEU A 114 2.28 -19.56 -14.78
CA LEU A 114 2.75 -19.78 -16.15
C LEU A 114 3.69 -20.99 -16.26
N ARG A 115 4.56 -21.19 -15.27
CA ARG A 115 5.49 -22.33 -15.27
C ARG A 115 4.77 -23.65 -15.03
N THR A 116 3.86 -23.70 -14.06
CA THR A 116 3.24 -24.96 -13.64
C THR A 116 2.06 -25.38 -14.51
N ALA A 117 1.23 -24.43 -14.95
CA ALA A 117 0.03 -24.72 -15.73
C ALA A 117 0.28 -24.72 -17.25
N HIS A 118 1.31 -24.02 -17.72
CA HIS A 118 1.54 -23.79 -19.15
C HIS A 118 2.97 -24.10 -19.60
N SER A 119 3.84 -24.57 -18.70
CA SER A 119 5.26 -24.85 -18.99
C SER A 119 5.97 -23.70 -19.73
N THR A 120 5.58 -22.46 -19.45
CA THR A 120 6.02 -21.28 -20.19
C THR A 120 6.47 -20.14 -19.28
N LYS A 121 6.97 -19.08 -19.91
CA LYS A 121 7.41 -17.83 -19.28
C LYS A 121 6.80 -16.65 -20.05
N ILE A 122 6.74 -15.48 -19.42
CA ILE A 122 6.06 -14.30 -19.97
C ILE A 122 6.67 -13.83 -21.31
N ASP A 123 8.00 -13.88 -21.42
CA ASP A 123 8.76 -13.52 -22.61
C ASP A 123 8.45 -14.44 -23.79
N LYS A 124 8.07 -15.70 -23.50
CA LYS A 124 7.68 -16.68 -24.51
C LYS A 124 6.22 -16.57 -24.94
N THR A 125 5.38 -15.78 -24.25
CA THR A 125 3.97 -15.64 -24.63
C THR A 125 3.72 -14.46 -25.58
N GLY A 126 4.76 -13.81 -26.10
CA GLY A 126 4.60 -12.58 -26.89
C GLY A 126 3.88 -11.49 -26.09
N SER A 127 4.15 -11.41 -24.78
CA SER A 127 3.49 -10.47 -23.87
C SER A 127 4.48 -9.88 -22.88
N HIS A 128 4.15 -8.70 -22.36
CA HIS A 128 4.88 -8.06 -21.26
C HIS A 128 3.93 -7.71 -20.12
N LEU A 129 4.51 -7.42 -18.97
CA LEU A 129 3.78 -6.80 -17.87
C LEU A 129 3.95 -5.29 -17.99
N LEU A 130 2.84 -4.58 -18.05
CA LEU A 130 2.81 -3.13 -17.98
C LEU A 130 2.52 -2.72 -16.53
N CYS A 131 3.49 -2.06 -15.90
CA CYS A 131 3.25 -1.38 -14.63
C CYS A 131 2.30 -0.20 -14.85
N SER A 132 1.49 0.14 -13.86
CA SER A 132 0.60 1.31 -13.92
C SER A 132 1.36 2.64 -14.11
N CYS A 133 2.65 2.70 -13.76
CA CYS A 133 3.53 3.84 -14.10
C CYS A 133 4.00 3.87 -15.57
N GLY A 134 3.54 2.94 -16.41
CA GLY A 134 3.87 2.86 -17.85
C GLY A 134 5.11 2.03 -18.19
N VAL A 135 5.89 1.58 -17.21
CA VAL A 135 7.08 0.74 -17.45
C VAL A 135 6.66 -0.66 -17.91
N LYS A 136 7.22 -1.09 -19.05
CA LYS A 136 7.09 -2.45 -19.58
C LYS A 136 8.19 -3.33 -18.98
N VAL A 137 7.84 -4.51 -18.47
CA VAL A 137 8.80 -5.50 -17.98
C VAL A 137 8.51 -6.87 -18.59
N VAL A 138 9.56 -7.53 -19.07
CA VAL A 138 9.49 -8.78 -19.84
C VAL A 138 9.93 -10.01 -19.04
N SER A 139 10.26 -9.85 -17.75
CA SER A 139 10.66 -10.96 -16.90
C SER A 139 10.32 -10.72 -15.43
N GLU A 140 10.27 -11.81 -14.65
CA GLU A 140 10.05 -11.70 -13.20
C GLU A 140 11.17 -10.89 -12.52
N TRP A 141 12.41 -11.06 -12.97
CA TRP A 141 13.54 -10.34 -12.41
C TRP A 141 13.46 -8.84 -12.68
N THR A 142 13.17 -8.43 -13.92
CA THR A 142 13.02 -7.01 -14.27
C THR A 142 11.85 -6.37 -13.53
N ALA A 143 10.76 -7.11 -13.37
CA ALA A 143 9.62 -6.67 -12.57
C ALA A 143 9.96 -6.50 -11.09
N LYS A 144 10.67 -7.46 -10.48
CA LYS A 144 11.14 -7.35 -9.09
C LYS A 144 12.05 -6.15 -8.90
N LYS A 145 13.00 -5.92 -9.82
CA LYS A 145 13.87 -4.75 -9.79
C LYS A 145 13.09 -3.44 -9.86
N HIS A 146 12.09 -3.38 -10.75
CA HIS A 146 11.21 -2.23 -10.86
C HIS A 146 10.37 -1.99 -9.59
N MET A 147 9.85 -3.05 -8.95
CA MET A 147 9.08 -2.94 -7.70
C MET A 147 9.89 -2.39 -6.51
N MET A 148 11.22 -2.42 -6.57
CA MET A 148 12.07 -1.80 -5.55
C MET A 148 12.07 -0.28 -5.64
N ILE A 149 11.80 0.29 -6.82
CA ILE A 149 11.83 1.73 -7.09
C ILE A 149 10.47 2.33 -7.44
N CYS A 150 9.46 1.50 -7.74
CA CYS A 150 8.10 1.92 -8.05
C CYS A 150 7.15 1.63 -6.89
N ASP A 151 6.42 2.67 -6.46
CA ASP A 151 5.45 2.59 -5.37
C ASP A 151 4.11 1.96 -5.79
N GLU A 152 3.74 2.03 -7.08
CA GLU A 152 2.43 1.56 -7.52
C GLU A 152 2.32 0.04 -7.51
N ARG A 153 3.38 -0.66 -7.94
CA ARG A 153 3.51 -2.14 -7.89
C ARG A 153 2.34 -2.93 -8.49
N GLN A 154 1.52 -2.29 -9.31
CA GLN A 154 0.40 -2.91 -10.02
C GLN A 154 0.83 -3.19 -11.45
N PHE A 155 0.65 -4.44 -11.88
CA PHE A 155 0.98 -4.88 -13.21
C PHE A 155 -0.25 -5.45 -13.89
N ARG A 156 -0.39 -5.16 -15.18
CA ARG A 156 -1.32 -5.84 -16.08
C ARG A 156 -0.55 -6.52 -17.22
N VAL A 157 -1.05 -7.64 -17.71
CA VAL A 157 -0.46 -8.30 -18.89
C VAL A 157 -0.95 -7.57 -20.13
N GLN A 158 -0.04 -7.25 -21.05
CA GLN A 158 -0.34 -6.66 -22.35
C GLN A 158 0.34 -7.50 -23.43
N LYS A 159 -0.39 -7.81 -24.50
CA LYS A 159 0.21 -8.45 -25.69
C LYS A 159 1.13 -7.45 -26.38
N VAL A 160 2.22 -7.94 -26.94
CA VAL A 160 2.95 -7.16 -27.95
C VAL A 160 2.06 -7.18 -29.18
N ASP A 161 1.54 -6.02 -29.58
CA ASP A 161 0.88 -5.90 -30.88
C ASP A 161 1.96 -6.21 -31.94
N GLU A 162 1.68 -7.16 -32.82
CA GLU A 162 2.49 -7.37 -34.01
C GLU A 162 2.16 -6.24 -34.97
N ASP A 163 3.03 -5.22 -35.02
CA ASP A 163 3.05 -4.20 -36.08
C ASP A 163 3.25 -4.85 -37.46
#